data_AF-A0AAV2MES3-F1
#
_entry.id   AF-A0AAV2MES3-F1
#
_cell.length_a   1.000
_cell.length_b   1.000
_cell.length_c   1.000
_cell.angle_alpha   90.00
_cell.angle_beta   90.00
_cell.angle_gamma   90.00
#
_symmetry.space_group_name_H-M   'P 1'
#
loop_
_entity.id
_entity.type
_entity.pdbx_description
1 polymer ?
#
loop_
_entity_poly.entity_id
_entity_poly.type
_entity_poly.pdbx_seq_one_letter_code
_entity_poly.pdbx_strand_id
1 'polypeptide(L)'
;MEQSEVQTQSEAMEQSEVQTQSEAMEQSEVQTQSEAMEQSEVQTQSEAMEQSEVQTQSEAMEQSEVQTQSEAMEQSEVQTQCEASEQSEVQTQSEAMEQSEVQTQCEATEQSEVQTQSEAMEQSEVQTQSEATE
;
A
#
# COMPACT_ATOMS: atom_id res chain seq x y z
N MET A 1 -18.84 1.26 11.33
CA MET A 1 -18.22 1.82 12.55
C MET A 1 -17.88 3.26 12.20
N GLU A 2 -18.12 4.25 13.07
CA GLU A 2 -17.77 5.64 12.72
C GLU A 2 -16.26 5.73 12.45
N GLN A 3 -15.44 5.05 13.26
CA GLN A 3 -14.01 4.91 13.02
C GLN A 3 -13.60 3.43 12.99
N SER A 4 -12.59 3.10 12.20
CA SER A 4 -11.98 1.76 12.11
C SER A 4 -10.47 1.88 12.05
N GLU A 5 -9.78 1.06 12.83
CA GLU A 5 -8.33 0.96 12.84
C GLU A 5 -7.97 -0.53 12.74
N VAL A 6 -7.24 -0.92 11.70
CA VAL A 6 -6.85 -2.31 11.46
C VAL A 6 -5.35 -2.40 11.26
N GLN A 7 -4.70 -3.22 12.08
CA GLN A 7 -3.27 -3.50 11.97
C GLN A 7 -3.05 -5.00 11.75
N THR A 8 -2.25 -5.34 10.74
CA THR A 8 -1.83 -6.72 10.47
C THR A 8 -0.33 -6.79 10.30
N GLN A 9 0.29 -7.79 10.95
CA GLN A 9 1.72 -8.07 10.84
C GLN A 9 1.92 -9.56 10.55
N SER A 10 2.83 -9.88 9.62
CA SER A 10 3.23 -11.24 9.30
C SER A 10 4.74 -11.35 9.13
N GLU A 11 5.31 -12.45 9.63
CA GLU A 11 6.71 -12.81 9.46
C GLU A 11 6.79 -14.29 9.07
N ALA A 12 7.46 -14.61 7.96
CA ALA A 12 7.58 -15.97 7.45
C ALA A 12 8.99 -16.33 6.95
N MET A 13 9.34 -17.62 7.04
CA MET A 13 10.63 -18.14 6.57
C MET A 13 10.66 -18.54 5.10
N GLU A 14 9.49 -18.66 4.45
CA GLU A 14 9.38 -18.98 3.02
C GLU A 14 8.44 -17.94 2.41
N GLN A 15 7.13 -18.13 2.58
CA GLN A 15 6.10 -17.29 1.99
C GLN A 15 5.25 -16.58 3.07
N SER A 16 5.03 -15.28 2.89
CA SER A 16 4.06 -14.49 3.65
C SER A 16 2.99 -13.96 2.70
N GLU A 17 1.72 -14.25 2.98
CA GLU A 17 0.57 -13.70 2.27
C GLU A 17 -0.29 -12.97 3.29
N VAL A 18 -0.45 -11.65 3.10
CA VAL A 18 -1.21 -10.81 4.04
C VAL A 18 -2.30 -10.05 3.30
N GLN A 19 -3.53 -10.19 3.79
CA GLN A 19 -4.66 -9.41 3.32
C GLN A 19 -5.28 -8.66 4.50
N THR A 20 -5.43 -7.34 4.34
CA THR A 20 -6.07 -6.48 5.34
C THR A 20 -7.14 -5.62 4.68
N GLN A 21 -8.33 -5.60 5.26
CA GLN A 21 -9.46 -4.80 4.77
C GLN A 21 -10.10 -4.04 5.94
N SER A 22 -10.51 -2.80 5.70
CA SER A 22 -11.29 -2.00 6.64
C SER A 22 -12.39 -1.21 5.91
N GLU A 23 -13.53 -1.05 6.58
CA GLU A 23 -14.67 -0.25 6.11
C GLU A 23 -15.22 0.60 7.28
N ALA A 24 -15.32 1.92 7.09
CA ALA A 24 -15.81 2.86 8.11
C ALA A 24 -16.78 3.91 7.56
N MET A 25 -17.57 4.53 8.45
CA MET A 25 -18.51 5.60 8.09
C MET A 25 -17.91 7.01 8.19
N GLU A 26 -16.88 7.23 9.00
CA GLU A 26 -16.15 8.51 9.04
C GLU A 26 -14.70 8.24 8.65
N GLN A 27 -13.92 7.54 9.51
CA GLN A 27 -12.48 7.39 9.36
C GLN A 27 -12.05 5.92 9.33
N SER A 28 -11.17 5.56 8.39
CA SER A 28 -10.55 4.25 8.33
C SER A 28 -9.04 4.38 8.25
N GLU A 29 -8.32 3.75 9.18
CA GLU A 29 -6.87 3.65 9.20
C GLU A 29 -6.46 2.18 9.07
N VAL A 30 -5.64 1.86 8.07
CA VAL A 30 -5.16 0.48 7.85
C VAL A 30 -3.65 0.44 7.74
N GLN A 31 -3.03 -0.41 8.54
CA GLN A 31 -1.60 -0.69 8.47
C GLN A 31 -1.36 -2.18 8.26
N THR A 32 -0.55 -2.49 7.26
CA THR A 32 -0.12 -3.86 6.97
C THR A 32 1.38 -3.94 6.84
N GLN A 33 2.00 -4.84 7.60
CA GLN A 33 3.42 -5.15 7.51
C GLN A 33 3.63 -6.64 7.23
N SER A 34 4.50 -6.95 6.27
CA SER A 34 4.87 -8.33 5.95
C SER A 34 6.37 -8.45 5.75
N GLU A 35 6.97 -9.46 6.34
CA GLU A 35 8.39 -9.82 6.17
C GLU A 35 8.51 -11.30 5.78
N ALA A 36 9.25 -11.60 4.72
CA ALA A 36 9.50 -12.97 4.27
C ALA A 36 10.95 -13.21 3.80
N MET A 37 11.45 -14.43 3.98
CA MET A 37 12.78 -14.80 3.48
C MET A 37 12.79 -15.27 2.02
N GLU A 38 11.66 -15.60 1.41
CA GLU A 38 11.59 -15.84 -0.04
C GLU A 38 10.58 -14.88 -0.68
N GLN A 39 9.29 -15.06 -0.40
CA GLN A 39 8.21 -14.35 -1.08
C GLN A 39 7.26 -13.64 -0.12
N SER A 40 6.96 -12.38 -0.39
CA SER A 40 5.93 -11.62 0.33
C SER A 40 4.89 -11.08 -0.65
N GLU A 41 3.61 -11.40 -0.39
CA GLU A 41 2.46 -10.84 -1.09
C GLU A 41 1.60 -10.07 -0.09
N VAL A 42 1.36 -8.79 -0.35
CA VAL A 42 0.57 -7.95 0.56
C VAL A 42 -0.54 -7.22 -0.19
N GLN A 43 -1.77 -7.38 0.31
CA GLN A 43 -2.95 -6.66 -0.15
C GLN A 43 -3.58 -5.87 0.99
N THR A 44 -3.67 -4.56 0.83
CA THR A 44 -4.31 -3.69 1.82
C THR A 44 -5.39 -2.84 1.16
N GLN A 45 -6.60 -2.90 1.69
CA GLN A 45 -7.74 -2.13 1.21
C GLN A 45 -8.42 -1.37 2.36
N SER A 46 -8.79 -0.12 2.10
CA SER A 46 -9.57 0.68 3.04
C SER A 46 -10.64 1.48 2.31
N GLU A 47 -11.86 1.49 2.87
CA GLU A 47 -12.97 2.30 2.40
C GLU A 47 -13.55 3.13 3.56
N ALA A 48 -13.76 4.42 3.33
CA ALA A 48 -14.42 5.31 4.28
C ALA A 48 -15.35 6.31 3.59
N MET A 49 -16.28 6.94 4.31
CA MET A 49 -17.05 8.04 3.72
C MET A 49 -16.29 9.36 3.81
N GLU A 50 -15.62 9.67 4.92
CA GLU A 50 -14.89 10.94 5.06
C GLU A 50 -13.41 10.74 4.73
N GLN A 51 -12.67 9.99 5.55
CA GLN A 51 -11.21 9.90 5.47
C GLN A 51 -10.72 8.45 5.49
N SER A 52 -9.81 8.12 4.57
CA SER A 52 -9.20 6.79 4.50
C SER A 52 -7.68 6.89 4.37
N GLU A 53 -6.97 6.38 5.36
CA GLU A 53 -5.51 6.33 5.40
C GLU A 53 -5.03 4.88 5.33
N VAL A 54 -4.11 4.59 4.41
CA VAL A 54 -3.56 3.24 4.25
C VAL A 54 -2.03 3.28 4.19
N GLN A 55 -1.41 2.44 5.01
CA GLN A 55 0.03 2.21 4.98
C GLN A 55 0.34 0.72 4.78
N THR A 56 1.15 0.41 3.78
CA THR A 56 1.60 -0.95 3.51
C THR A 56 3.12 -1.00 3.43
N GLN A 57 3.73 -1.90 4.19
CA GLN A 57 5.16 -2.21 4.14
C GLN A 57 5.35 -3.70 3.85
N SER A 58 6.19 -4.02 2.87
CA SER A 58 6.56 -5.40 2.55
C SER A 58 8.05 -5.53 2.32
N GLU A 59 8.68 -6.49 2.99
CA GLU A 59 10.10 -6.82 2.82
C GLU A 59 10.25 -8.30 2.47
N ALA A 60 11.00 -8.59 1.40
CA ALA A 60 11.36 -9.96 1.02
C ALA A 60 12.82 -10.08 0.59
N MET A 61 13.44 -11.26 0.74
CA MET A 61 14.77 -11.47 0.16
C MET A 61 14.71 -11.78 -1.34
N GLU A 62 13.74 -12.55 -1.84
CA GLU A 62 13.65 -12.81 -3.28
C GLU A 62 12.62 -11.87 -3.94
N GLN A 63 11.34 -12.08 -3.68
CA GLN A 63 10.25 -11.41 -4.40
C GLN A 63 9.23 -10.77 -3.47
N SER A 64 8.83 -9.54 -3.78
CA SER A 64 7.83 -8.81 -3.00
C SER A 64 6.79 -8.18 -3.94
N GLU A 65 5.53 -8.55 -3.75
CA GLU A 65 4.39 -7.97 -4.47
C GLU A 65 3.48 -7.24 -3.50
N VAL A 66 3.17 -5.98 -3.80
CA VAL A 66 2.31 -5.15 -2.94
C VAL A 66 1.21 -4.47 -3.73
N GLN A 67 -0.02 -4.63 -3.26
CA GLN A 67 -1.19 -3.90 -3.75
C GLN A 67 -1.85 -3.14 -2.61
N THR A 68 -1.97 -1.83 -2.78
CA THR A 68 -2.59 -0.96 -1.78
C THR A 68 -3.67 -0.11 -2.44
N GLN A 69 -4.89 -0.16 -1.89
CA GLN A 69 -6.03 0.61 -2.37
C GLN A 69 -6.71 1.35 -1.22
N SER A 70 -7.07 2.62 -1.46
CA SER A 70 -7.88 3.41 -0.55
C SER A 70 -8.96 4.18 -1.30
N GLU A 71 -10.17 4.15 -0.78
CA GLU A 71 -11.30 4.93 -1.31
C GLU A 71 -11.96 5.75 -0.19
N ALA A 72 -12.20 7.03 -0.46
CA ALA A 72 -12.95 7.93 0.43
C ALA A 72 -13.86 8.89 -0.34
N MET A 73 -14.83 9.55 0.30
CA MET A 73 -15.51 10.68 -0.38
C MET A 73 -14.75 11.98 -0.22
N GLU A 74 -14.22 12.31 0.96
CA GLU A 74 -13.49 13.56 1.16
C GLU A 74 -11.99 13.38 0.87
N GLN A 75 -11.29 12.61 1.71
CA GLN A 75 -9.82 12.53 1.66
C GLN A 75 -9.33 11.08 1.70
N SER A 76 -8.42 10.75 0.79
CA SER A 76 -7.76 9.45 0.78
C SER A 76 -6.24 9.63 0.69
N GLU A 77 -5.52 9.00 1.61
CA GLU A 77 -4.06 8.99 1.65
C GLU A 77 -3.54 7.55 1.62
N VAL A 78 -2.56 7.30 0.76
CA VAL A 78 -1.93 5.98 0.63
C VAL A 78 -0.42 6.08 0.61
N GLN A 79 0.22 5.30 1.46
CA GLN A 79 1.67 5.12 1.47
C GLN A 79 2.01 3.64 1.31
N THR A 80 2.82 3.33 0.30
CA THR A 80 3.33 1.96 0.08
C THR A 80 4.85 1.97 0.06
N GLN A 81 5.47 1.12 0.88
CA GLN A 81 6.90 0.82 0.85
C GLN A 81 7.12 -0.65 0.56
N CYS A 82 7.95 -0.96 -0.42
CA CYS A 82 8.29 -2.32 -0.79
C CYS A 82 9.79 -2.48 -1.02
N GLU A 83 10.41 -3.46 -0.37
CA GLU A 83 11.81 -3.79 -0.54
C GLU A 83 11.95 -5.28 -0.86
N ALA A 84 12.72 -5.60 -1.91
CA ALA A 84 13.07 -6.97 -2.26
C ALA A 84 14.56 -7.05 -2.61
N SER A 85 15.26 -8.18 -2.39
CA SER A 85 16.63 -8.26 -2.95
C SER A 85 16.62 -8.56 -4.44
N GLU A 86 15.72 -9.40 -4.97
CA GLU A 86 15.69 -9.67 -6.42
C GLU A 86 14.66 -8.80 -7.15
N GLN A 87 13.37 -9.04 -6.93
CA GLN A 87 12.29 -8.42 -7.70
C GLN A 87 11.20 -7.84 -6.81
N SER A 88 10.74 -6.64 -7.15
CA SER A 88 9.61 -6.01 -6.50
C SER A 88 8.60 -5.47 -7.50
N GLU A 89 7.31 -5.73 -7.23
CA GLU A 89 6.18 -5.15 -7.96
C GLU A 89 5.26 -4.44 -6.97
N VAL A 90 4.91 -3.18 -7.28
CA VAL A 90 4.00 -2.39 -6.45
C VAL A 90 2.93 -1.72 -7.29
N GLN A 91 1.68 -1.89 -6.86
CA GLN A 91 0.54 -1.14 -7.34
C GLN A 91 -0.13 -0.39 -6.20
N THR A 92 -0.23 0.93 -6.33
CA THR A 92 -0.85 1.78 -5.33
C THR A 92 -1.93 2.64 -5.97
N GLN A 93 -3.15 2.59 -5.44
CA GLN A 93 -4.28 3.36 -5.92
C GLN A 93 -4.96 4.09 -4.76
N SER A 94 -5.31 5.36 -4.99
CA SER A 94 -6.18 6.13 -4.09
C SER A 94 -7.25 6.84 -4.90
N GLU A 95 -8.48 6.81 -4.42
CA GLU A 95 -9.60 7.55 -4.98
C GLU A 95 -10.32 8.37 -3.90
N ALA A 96 -10.56 9.64 -4.18
CA ALA A 96 -11.39 10.52 -3.37
C ALA A 96 -12.22 11.47 -4.23
N MET A 97 -13.25 12.13 -3.68
CA MET A 97 -13.90 13.22 -4.42
C MET A 97 -13.13 14.53 -4.24
N GLU A 98 -12.66 14.88 -3.04
CA GLU A 98 -11.97 16.15 -2.79
C GLU A 98 -10.45 16.02 -2.96
N GLN A 99 -9.78 15.26 -2.09
CA GLN A 99 -8.32 15.16 -2.07
C GLN A 99 -7.84 13.71 -2.04
N SER A 100 -6.92 13.37 -2.94
CA SER A 100 -6.23 12.09 -2.94
C SER A 100 -4.73 12.30 -2.98
N GLU A 101 -4.00 11.63 -2.09
CA GLU A 101 -2.54 11.64 -2.06
C GLU A 101 -1.99 10.22 -2.06
N VAL A 102 -1.00 9.98 -2.91
CA VAL A 102 -0.32 8.68 -2.97
C VAL A 102 1.18 8.84 -3.00
N GLN A 103 1.85 8.09 -2.13
CA GLN A 103 3.29 7.93 -2.11
C GLN A 103 3.66 6.45 -2.21
N THR A 104 4.43 6.10 -3.25
CA THR A 104 4.99 4.76 -3.41
C THR A 104 6.50 4.82 -3.45
N GLN A 105 7.16 4.05 -2.59
CA GLN A 105 8.59 3.79 -2.62
C GLN A 105 8.84 2.30 -2.81
N CYS A 106 9.65 1.95 -3.79
CA CYS A 106 9.98 0.58 -4.09
C CYS A 106 11.46 0.42 -4.42
N GLU A 107 12.12 -0.55 -3.81
CA GLU A 107 13.54 -0.83 -3.99
C GLU A 107 13.74 -2.32 -4.30
N ALA A 108 14.59 -2.60 -5.29
CA ALA A 108 15.11 -3.93 -5.56
C ALA A 108 16.57 -3.91 -6.04
N THR A 109 17.27 -5.05 -6.01
CA THR A 109 18.60 -5.14 -6.64
C THR A 109 18.45 -5.39 -8.14
N GLU A 110 17.60 -6.33 -8.56
CA GLU A 110 17.53 -6.71 -9.98
C GLU A 110 16.42 -5.97 -10.74
N GLN A 111 15.18 -6.00 -10.27
CA GLN A 111 14.03 -5.40 -10.97
C GLN A 111 13.01 -4.80 -10.01
N SER A 112 12.59 -3.57 -10.30
CA SER A 112 11.49 -2.90 -9.60
C SER A 112 10.47 -2.40 -10.62
N GLU A 113 9.21 -2.75 -10.43
CA GLU A 113 8.06 -2.25 -11.18
C GLU A 113 7.10 -1.53 -10.25
N VAL A 114 6.75 -0.28 -10.58
CA VAL A 114 5.83 0.52 -9.77
C VAL A 114 4.77 1.18 -10.63
N GLN A 115 3.52 1.03 -10.21
CA GLN A 115 2.37 1.74 -10.74
C GLN A 115 1.67 2.48 -9.59
N THR A 116 1.53 3.79 -9.74
CA THR A 116 0.90 4.64 -8.74
C THR A 116 -0.19 5.48 -9.42
N GLN A 117 -1.39 5.47 -8.86
CA GLN A 117 -2.54 6.23 -9.35
C GLN A 117 -3.24 6.94 -8.19
N SER A 118 -3.52 8.22 -8.37
CA SER A 118 -4.36 9.01 -7.48
C SER A 118 -5.46 9.64 -8.34
N GLU A 119 -6.72 9.52 -7.90
CA GLU A 119 -7.86 10.17 -8.54
C GLU A 119 -8.62 11.03 -7.53
N ALA A 120 -8.80 12.31 -7.87
CA ALA A 120 -9.68 13.21 -7.15
C ALA A 120 -10.25 14.30 -8.04
N MET A 121 -11.43 14.84 -7.69
CA MET A 121 -12.05 15.91 -8.47
C MET A 121 -11.41 17.27 -8.20
N GLU A 122 -10.92 17.52 -6.97
CA GLU A 122 -10.31 18.80 -6.62
C GLU A 122 -8.77 18.76 -6.62
N GLN A 123 -8.16 17.87 -5.84
CA GLN A 123 -6.69 17.79 -5.72
C GLN A 123 -6.21 16.34 -5.70
N SER A 124 -5.27 16.02 -6.58
CA SER A 124 -4.60 14.73 -6.62
C SER A 124 -3.09 14.95 -6.62
N GLU A 125 -2.39 14.23 -5.73
CA GLU A 125 -0.94 14.21 -5.65
C GLU A 125 -0.41 12.78 -5.76
N VAL A 126 0.64 12.60 -6.57
CA VAL A 126 1.31 11.32 -6.76
C VAL A 126 2.81 11.53 -6.63
N GLN A 127 3.43 10.71 -5.79
CA GLN A 127 4.88 10.57 -5.70
C GLN A 127 5.25 9.10 -5.85
N THR A 128 6.14 8.82 -6.79
CA THR A 128 6.62 7.47 -7.07
C THR A 128 8.14 7.49 -7.11
N GLN A 129 8.76 6.66 -6.28
CA GLN A 129 10.18 6.34 -6.33
C GLN A 129 10.34 4.84 -6.53
N SER A 130 11.08 4.47 -7.57
CA SER A 130 11.43 3.08 -7.89
C SER A 130 12.92 3.04 -8.17
N GLU A 131 13.64 2.20 -7.44
CA GLU A 131 15.07 2.00 -7.58
C GLU A 131 15.39 0.53 -7.81
N ALA A 132 16.22 0.27 -8.82
CA ALA A 132 16.85 -1.02 -9.07
C ALA A 132 18.38 -0.82 -9.07
N THR A 133 19.10 -1.53 -8.21
CA THR A 133 20.56 -1.39 -8.06
C THR A 133 21.31 -2.56 -8.70
N GLU A 134 21.58 -2.46 -10.01
CA GLU A 134 22.40 -3.43 -10.75
C GLU A 134 23.84 -3.59 -10.21
#